data_AF-A0A9D5LFV2-F1
#
_entry.id   AF-A0A9D5LFV2-F1
#
_cell.length_a   1.000
_cell.length_b   1.000
_cell.length_c   1.000
_cell.angle_alpha   90.00
_cell.angle_beta   90.00
_cell.angle_gamma   90.00
#
_symmetry.space_group_name_H-M   'P 1'
#
loop_
_entity.id
_entity.type
_entity.pdbx_description
1 polymer ?
#
loop_
_entity_poly.entity_id
_entity_poly.type
_entity_poly.pdbx_seq_one_letter_code
_entity_poly.pdbx_strand_id
1 'polypeptide(L)'
;MKKFLIVSVVSDIAILSTDRDLKNGMVMKTYLGVCGIALVTYILITLYRRYKQKEKSDHTEKSPIMFSEPALPVSHTENPISYTDNKNVRPVFNQVAARNAFMKNINRFTPKLHTLTDNTYSNKDIREDWYNEIIDINDHDLCELWKLIYKDEAAVKRIFAQWGLSPDQCTSFYAFKMHTDMYQTEDGASVKEGGSYNVMSPCWILTTHDKDSGKDVKSVILKGVVK
;
A
#
# COMPACT_ATOMS: atom_id res chain seq x y z
N MET A 1 21.60 29.69 5.03
CA MET A 1 20.93 29.44 3.73
C MET A 1 21.94 28.76 2.80
N LYS A 2 21.80 27.45 2.59
CA LYS A 2 22.68 26.64 1.72
C LYS A 2 22.00 26.48 0.36
N LYS A 3 22.67 26.92 -0.71
CA LYS A 3 22.27 26.67 -2.10
C LYS A 3 22.90 25.35 -2.56
N PHE A 4 22.09 24.49 -3.16
CA PHE A 4 22.47 23.17 -3.67
C PHE A 4 23.40 23.29 -4.88
N LEU A 5 24.55 22.60 -4.77
CA LEU A 5 25.41 22.20 -5.88
C LEU A 5 24.77 20.94 -6.50
N ILE A 6 24.35 21.01 -7.76
CA ILE A 6 24.12 19.82 -8.58
C ILE A 6 25.40 19.62 -9.38
N VAL A 7 26.21 18.68 -8.91
CA VAL A 7 27.42 18.21 -9.61
C VAL A 7 26.96 17.32 -10.75
N SER A 8 27.36 17.74 -11.96
CA SER A 8 27.31 16.96 -13.19
C SER A 8 28.22 15.74 -13.06
N VAL A 9 27.69 14.54 -13.24
CA VAL A 9 28.49 13.35 -13.55
C VAL A 9 28.03 12.85 -14.91
N VAL A 10 28.70 13.35 -15.94
CA VAL A 10 28.77 12.75 -17.27
C VAL A 10 29.73 11.56 -17.13
N SER A 11 29.22 10.34 -17.24
CA SER A 11 30.06 9.15 -17.39
C SER A 11 30.03 8.69 -18.84
N ASP A 12 31.11 9.03 -19.53
CA ASP A 12 31.83 8.29 -20.55
C ASP A 12 31.18 7.02 -21.12
N ILE A 13 30.75 7.12 -22.38
CA ILE A 13 30.73 5.97 -23.31
C ILE A 13 31.70 6.30 -24.44
N ALA A 14 32.96 5.90 -24.24
CA ALA A 14 33.95 5.77 -25.29
C ALA A 14 34.05 4.29 -25.66
N ILE A 15 33.50 3.91 -26.82
CA ILE A 15 33.97 2.74 -27.57
C ILE A 15 34.09 3.18 -29.04
N LEU A 16 35.33 3.52 -29.43
CA LEU A 16 35.80 3.53 -30.80
C LEU A 16 36.32 2.12 -31.13
N SER A 17 35.86 1.51 -32.21
CA SER A 17 36.72 0.99 -33.29
C SER A 17 35.89 0.32 -34.40
N THR A 18 36.00 0.90 -35.61
CA THR A 18 36.09 0.28 -36.97
C THR A 18 35.09 -0.82 -37.36
N ASP A 19 34.45 -0.83 -38.53
CA ASP A 19 34.89 -0.40 -39.86
C ASP A 19 33.65 -0.23 -40.77
N ARG A 20 33.88 0.40 -41.92
CA ARG A 20 32.98 0.69 -43.05
C ARG A 20 31.85 -0.36 -43.28
N ASP A 21 30.59 0.02 -43.02
CA ASP A 21 29.44 -0.37 -43.89
C ASP A 21 28.04 0.19 -43.54
N LEU A 22 27.86 1.12 -42.60
CA LEU A 22 26.50 1.45 -42.10
C LEU A 22 26.07 2.93 -42.25
N LYS A 23 26.35 3.58 -43.39
CA LYS A 23 25.88 4.97 -43.63
C LYS A 23 24.35 5.13 -43.61
N ASN A 24 23.57 4.05 -43.82
CA ASN A 24 22.10 4.08 -43.73
C ASN A 24 21.54 3.66 -42.35
N GLY A 25 22.33 2.95 -41.52
CA GLY A 25 21.89 2.50 -40.20
C GLY A 25 22.16 3.50 -39.06
N MET A 26 23.09 4.44 -39.29
CA MET A 26 23.47 5.43 -38.28
C MET A 26 22.46 6.57 -38.15
N VAL A 27 21.75 6.92 -39.22
CA VAL A 27 20.70 7.96 -39.18
C VAL A 27 19.49 7.47 -38.37
N MET A 28 19.08 6.21 -38.54
CA MET A 28 17.89 5.67 -37.86
C MET A 28 18.05 5.58 -36.33
N LYS A 29 19.26 5.28 -35.84
CA LYS A 29 19.54 5.17 -34.40
C LYS A 29 19.51 6.53 -33.70
N THR A 30 19.92 7.61 -34.36
CA THR A 30 19.86 8.97 -33.81
C THR A 30 18.42 9.49 -33.72
N TYR A 31 17.57 9.17 -34.71
CA TYR A 31 16.14 9.53 -34.67
C TYR A 31 15.38 8.83 -33.55
N LEU A 32 15.65 7.55 -33.29
CA LEU A 32 15.06 6.81 -32.17
C LEU A 32 15.44 7.39 -30.80
N GLY A 33 16.69 7.85 -30.64
CA GLY A 33 17.14 8.51 -29.41
C GLY A 33 16.44 9.85 -29.15
N VAL A 34 16.33 10.69 -30.19
CA VAL A 34 15.69 12.01 -30.08
C VAL A 34 14.18 11.90 -29.87
N CYS A 35 13.51 10.95 -30.54
CA CYS A 35 12.08 10.67 -30.32
C CYS A 35 11.80 10.13 -28.91
N GLY A 36 12.68 9.28 -28.37
CA GLY A 36 12.57 8.79 -26.99
C GLY A 36 12.64 9.90 -25.95
N ILE A 37 13.60 10.83 -26.10
CA ILE A 37 13.74 11.98 -25.19
C ILE A 37 12.54 12.93 -25.29
N ALA A 38 11.99 13.15 -26.50
CA ALA A 38 10.80 13.97 -26.71
C ALA A 38 9.54 13.35 -26.04
N LEU A 39 9.39 12.02 -26.10
CA LEU A 39 8.29 11.31 -25.45
C LEU A 39 8.39 11.41 -23.92
N VAL A 40 9.57 11.17 -23.36
CA VAL A 40 9.79 11.25 -21.90
C VAL A 40 9.53 12.68 -21.39
N THR A 41 10.03 13.70 -22.10
CA THR A 41 9.78 15.10 -21.73
C THR A 41 8.31 15.48 -21.85
N TYR A 42 7.61 15.03 -22.90
CA TYR A 42 6.17 15.25 -23.05
C TYR A 42 5.36 14.61 -21.92
N ILE A 43 5.69 13.37 -21.52
CA ILE A 43 5.03 12.67 -20.41
C ILE A 43 5.26 13.41 -19.09
N LEU A 44 6.50 13.82 -18.81
CA LEU A 44 6.83 14.58 -17.59
C LEU A 44 6.08 15.93 -17.52
N ILE A 45 6.01 16.66 -18.63
CA ILE A 45 5.24 17.91 -18.72
C ILE A 45 3.74 17.66 -18.46
N THR A 46 3.20 16.56 -18.99
CA THR A 46 1.78 16.22 -18.84
C THR A 46 1.44 15.83 -17.40
N LEU A 47 2.31 15.06 -16.75
CA LEU A 47 2.18 14.71 -15.33
C LEU A 47 2.29 15.94 -14.42
N TYR A 48 3.23 16.84 -14.72
CA TYR A 48 3.38 18.10 -13.98
C TYR A 48 2.14 18.99 -14.09
N ARG A 49 1.53 19.10 -15.28
CA ARG A 49 0.27 19.86 -15.46
C ARG A 49 -0.90 19.24 -14.68
N ARG A 50 -1.02 17.92 -14.66
CA ARG A 50 -2.05 17.22 -13.87
C ARG A 50 -1.87 17.40 -12.37
N TYR A 51 -0.63 17.37 -11.88
CA TYR A 51 -0.32 17.65 -10.49
C TYR A 51 -0.74 19.07 -10.09
N LYS A 52 -0.36 20.07 -10.88
CA LYS A 52 -0.69 21.48 -10.62
C LYS A 52 -2.19 21.79 -10.69
N GLN A 53 -2.97 21.05 -11.47
CA GLN A 53 -4.44 21.17 -11.49
C GLN A 53 -5.09 20.62 -10.21
N LYS A 54 -4.56 19.54 -9.64
CA LYS A 54 -5.07 19.01 -8.35
C LYS A 54 -4.83 19.98 -7.20
N GLU A 55 -3.65 20.63 -7.18
CA GLU A 55 -3.29 21.61 -6.15
C GLU A 55 -4.19 22.87 -6.19
N LYS A 56 -4.72 23.25 -7.37
CA LYS A 56 -5.68 24.36 -7.50
C LYS A 56 -7.11 24.00 -7.09
N SER A 57 -7.49 22.72 -7.07
CA SER A 57 -8.84 22.28 -6.72
C SER A 57 -9.09 22.23 -5.21
N ASP A 58 -8.04 22.14 -4.40
CA ASP A 58 -8.14 22.01 -2.93
C ASP A 58 -8.26 23.34 -2.17
N HIS A 59 -8.21 24.48 -2.88
CA HIS A 59 -8.20 25.81 -2.25
C HIS A 59 -9.42 26.68 -2.55
N THR A 60 -10.56 26.12 -2.92
CA THR A 60 -11.80 26.90 -3.05
C THR A 60 -13.01 26.18 -2.50
N GLU A 61 -13.12 26.09 -1.16
CA GLU A 61 -14.42 26.18 -0.48
C GLU A 61 -14.24 26.43 1.04
N LYS A 62 -14.25 27.70 1.44
CA LYS A 62 -14.62 28.11 2.80
C LYS A 62 -15.54 29.32 2.66
N SER A 63 -16.83 29.07 2.61
CA SER A 63 -17.84 30.08 2.91
C SER A 63 -18.16 30.05 4.42
N PRO A 64 -18.36 31.20 5.07
CA PRO A 64 -18.64 31.26 6.50
C PRO A 64 -20.12 30.95 6.77
N ILE A 65 -20.37 29.96 7.64
CA ILE A 65 -21.70 29.67 8.17
C ILE A 65 -22.03 30.73 9.23
N MET A 66 -23.08 31.49 8.97
CA MET A 66 -23.63 32.53 9.83
C MET A 66 -24.52 31.90 10.90
N PHE A 67 -24.29 32.26 12.16
CA PHE A 67 -25.05 31.89 13.35
C PHE A 67 -26.51 32.38 13.27
N SER A 68 -27.47 31.55 13.67
CA SER A 68 -28.77 31.95 14.26
C SER A 68 -29.39 30.76 15.02
N GLU A 69 -29.72 30.97 16.29
CA GLU A 69 -30.39 30.08 17.25
C GLU A 69 -31.47 30.94 17.98
N PRO A 70 -32.47 30.41 18.72
CA PRO A 70 -33.42 29.30 18.51
C PRO A 70 -34.90 29.77 18.61
N ALA A 71 -35.86 28.89 18.28
CA ALA A 71 -37.16 28.84 18.96
C ALA A 71 -37.83 27.45 18.81
N LEU A 72 -38.13 26.82 19.95
CA LEU A 72 -39.19 25.79 20.14
C LEU A 72 -40.57 26.50 20.21
N PRO A 73 -41.77 25.85 20.10
CA PRO A 73 -42.10 24.55 20.73
C PRO A 73 -43.24 23.66 20.10
N VAL A 74 -43.47 22.51 20.77
CA VAL A 74 -44.71 21.68 20.90
C VAL A 74 -45.05 20.57 19.87
N SER A 75 -45.00 19.32 20.39
CA SER A 75 -45.92 18.15 20.28
C SER A 75 -47.00 18.11 19.18
N HIS A 76 -47.05 17.03 18.39
CA HIS A 76 -48.09 15.98 18.44
C HIS A 76 -47.82 14.84 17.44
N THR A 77 -48.44 13.70 17.77
CA THR A 77 -48.43 12.34 17.24
C THR A 77 -48.70 12.19 15.72
N GLU A 78 -48.18 11.07 15.17
CA GLU A 78 -48.62 10.27 14.02
C GLU A 78 -47.62 10.15 12.84
N ASN A 79 -47.16 8.91 12.65
CA ASN A 79 -46.37 8.47 11.51
C ASN A 79 -47.16 8.63 10.20
N PRO A 80 -46.45 8.99 9.13
CA PRO A 80 -46.58 8.27 7.88
C PRO A 80 -45.23 7.68 7.46
N ILE A 81 -45.26 6.41 7.07
CA ILE A 81 -44.15 5.67 6.46
C ILE A 81 -43.65 6.48 5.25
N SER A 82 -42.49 7.12 5.42
CA SER A 82 -41.78 7.83 4.36
C SER A 82 -40.67 6.93 3.84
N TYR A 83 -40.87 6.40 2.64
CA TYR A 83 -39.82 5.80 1.84
C TYR A 83 -38.81 6.88 1.49
N THR A 84 -37.77 7.01 2.33
CA THR A 84 -36.62 7.85 2.00
C THR A 84 -35.60 7.03 1.21
N ASP A 85 -35.34 7.58 0.04
CA ASP A 85 -34.41 7.18 -0.98
C ASP A 85 -33.03 6.81 -0.41
N ASN A 86 -32.56 5.64 -0.82
CA ASN A 86 -31.45 4.90 -0.25
C ASN A 86 -30.15 5.32 -0.95
N LYS A 87 -29.47 6.36 -0.45
CA LYS A 87 -28.06 6.65 -0.78
C LYS A 87 -27.33 7.20 0.46
N ASN A 88 -26.40 6.39 0.99
CA ASN A 88 -25.50 6.63 2.13
C ASN A 88 -25.95 6.12 3.51
N VAL A 89 -26.46 4.89 3.60
CA VAL A 89 -26.27 4.13 4.85
C VAL A 89 -24.78 3.78 4.93
N ARG A 90 -23.99 4.61 5.65
CA ARG A 90 -22.64 4.22 6.02
C ARG A 90 -22.76 2.92 6.82
N PRO A 91 -21.97 1.88 6.50
CA PRO A 91 -22.05 0.65 7.26
C PRO A 91 -21.75 0.97 8.73
N VAL A 92 -22.64 0.53 9.61
CA VAL A 92 -22.60 0.85 11.04
C VAL A 92 -21.59 -0.08 11.71
N PHE A 93 -20.31 0.17 11.49
CA PHE A 93 -19.24 -0.48 12.24
C PHE A 93 -18.09 0.50 12.51
N ASN A 94 -17.40 0.28 13.63
CA ASN A 94 -16.26 1.07 14.05
C ASN A 94 -14.95 0.46 13.52
N GLN A 95 -14.32 1.13 12.56
CA GLN A 95 -13.04 0.68 11.97
C GLN A 95 -11.91 0.51 12.99
N VAL A 96 -11.88 1.34 14.04
CA VAL A 96 -10.86 1.25 15.10
C VAL A 96 -11.11 0.03 15.98
N ALA A 97 -12.38 -0.26 16.30
CA ALA A 97 -12.74 -1.47 17.04
C ALA A 97 -12.40 -2.74 16.25
N ALA A 98 -12.79 -2.78 14.96
CA ALA A 98 -12.45 -3.88 14.06
C ALA A 98 -10.93 -4.13 13.98
N ARG A 99 -10.14 -3.06 13.82
CA ARG A 99 -8.67 -3.15 13.85
C ARG A 99 -8.17 -3.76 15.16
N ASN A 100 -8.65 -3.26 16.29
CA ASN A 100 -8.19 -3.73 17.60
C ASN A 100 -8.55 -5.20 17.82
N ALA A 101 -9.74 -5.63 17.41
CA ALA A 101 -10.18 -7.03 17.46
C ALA A 101 -9.32 -7.93 16.59
N PHE A 102 -9.01 -7.51 15.36
CA PHE A 102 -8.09 -8.26 14.47
C PHE A 102 -6.69 -8.35 15.07
N MET A 103 -6.11 -7.22 15.51
CA MET A 103 -4.76 -7.17 16.05
C MET A 103 -4.59 -8.01 17.32
N LYS A 104 -5.61 -8.06 18.19
CA LYS A 104 -5.63 -8.95 19.36
C LYS A 104 -5.54 -10.45 18.97
N ASN A 105 -5.99 -10.79 17.77
CA ASN A 105 -6.03 -12.16 17.24
C ASN A 105 -5.03 -12.38 16.10
N ILE A 106 -4.08 -11.47 15.86
CA ILE A 106 -3.20 -11.50 14.68
C ILE A 106 -2.47 -12.83 14.51
N ASN A 107 -2.06 -13.47 15.61
CA ASN A 107 -1.35 -14.75 15.60
C ASN A 107 -2.14 -15.88 14.92
N ARG A 108 -3.48 -15.82 14.90
CA ARG A 108 -4.33 -16.80 14.18
C ARG A 108 -4.16 -16.66 12.68
N PHE A 109 -4.00 -15.43 12.20
CA PHE A 109 -3.90 -15.10 10.77
C PHE A 109 -2.48 -15.05 10.24
N THR A 110 -1.47 -14.90 11.12
CA THR A 110 -0.05 -14.88 10.73
C THR A 110 0.32 -15.98 9.74
N PRO A 111 -0.06 -17.27 9.97
CA PRO A 111 0.28 -18.33 9.03
C PRO A 111 -0.39 -18.18 7.67
N LYS A 112 -1.51 -17.46 7.55
CA LYS A 112 -2.25 -17.27 6.30
C LYS A 112 -1.82 -16.03 5.52
N LEU A 113 -1.04 -15.13 6.09
CA LEU A 113 -0.65 -13.88 5.42
C LEU A 113 0.05 -14.11 4.07
N HIS A 114 0.76 -15.24 3.91
CA HIS A 114 1.38 -15.61 2.64
C HIS A 114 0.38 -15.77 1.48
N THR A 115 -0.88 -16.14 1.77
CA THR A 115 -1.90 -16.35 0.73
C THR A 115 -2.23 -15.06 -0.02
N LEU A 116 -1.99 -13.91 0.62
CA LEU A 116 -2.15 -12.59 0.03
C LEU A 116 -0.95 -12.19 -0.84
N THR A 117 0.17 -12.92 -0.84
CA THR A 117 1.36 -12.57 -1.63
C THR A 117 1.68 -13.57 -2.72
N ASP A 118 1.18 -14.80 -2.62
CA ASP A 118 1.40 -15.89 -3.58
C ASP A 118 0.25 -16.07 -4.60
N ASN A 119 -0.73 -15.15 -4.59
CA ASN A 119 -1.97 -15.17 -5.40
C ASN A 119 -2.96 -16.31 -5.08
N THR A 120 -2.77 -17.05 -3.98
CA THR A 120 -3.67 -18.14 -3.60
C THR A 120 -4.94 -17.66 -2.91
N TYR A 121 -4.99 -16.44 -2.39
CA TYR A 121 -6.22 -15.83 -1.84
C TYR A 121 -7.36 -15.74 -2.88
N SER A 122 -7.06 -15.81 -4.18
CA SER A 122 -8.10 -15.91 -5.22
C SER A 122 -8.88 -17.25 -5.19
N ASN A 123 -8.37 -18.28 -4.52
CA ASN A 123 -9.05 -19.55 -4.31
C ASN A 123 -10.23 -19.38 -3.33
N LYS A 124 -11.40 -19.92 -3.71
CA LYS A 124 -12.62 -19.84 -2.90
C LYS A 124 -12.44 -20.48 -1.52
N ASP A 125 -11.85 -21.67 -1.44
CA ASP A 125 -11.73 -22.41 -0.18
C ASP A 125 -10.83 -21.67 0.80
N ILE A 126 -9.75 -21.05 0.31
CA ILE A 126 -8.87 -20.19 1.11
C ILE A 126 -9.61 -18.95 1.61
N ARG A 127 -10.41 -18.29 0.77
CA ARG A 127 -11.20 -17.12 1.23
C ARG A 127 -12.26 -17.48 2.24
N GLU A 128 -12.95 -18.60 2.06
CA GLU A 128 -13.98 -19.05 3.02
C GLU A 128 -13.34 -19.46 4.34
N ASP A 129 -12.15 -20.07 4.31
CA ASP A 129 -11.36 -20.35 5.51
C ASP A 129 -10.96 -19.08 6.27
N TRP A 130 -10.45 -18.05 5.56
CA TRP A 130 -10.24 -16.71 6.12
C TRP A 130 -11.52 -16.10 6.71
N TYR A 131 -12.64 -16.23 5.99
CA TYR A 131 -13.93 -15.70 6.42
C TYR A 131 -14.40 -16.38 7.71
N ASN A 132 -14.38 -17.71 7.76
CA ASN A 132 -14.82 -18.48 8.94
C ASN A 132 -13.97 -18.15 10.17
N GLU A 133 -12.64 -18.09 10.04
CA GLU A 133 -11.78 -17.74 11.18
C GLU A 133 -12.03 -16.31 11.70
N ILE A 134 -12.39 -15.38 10.83
CA ILE A 134 -12.76 -14.02 11.24
C ILE A 134 -14.11 -14.02 11.96
N ILE A 135 -15.10 -14.74 11.43
CA ILE A 135 -16.42 -14.85 12.08
C ILE A 135 -16.30 -15.53 13.47
N ASP A 136 -15.41 -16.50 13.62
CA ASP A 136 -15.15 -17.21 14.88
C ASP A 136 -14.54 -16.32 15.97
N ILE A 137 -13.99 -15.15 15.63
CA ILE A 137 -13.59 -14.15 16.64
C ILE A 137 -14.81 -13.57 17.36
N ASN A 138 -15.98 -13.60 16.72
CA ASN A 138 -17.26 -13.12 17.25
C ASN A 138 -17.20 -11.64 17.70
N ASP A 139 -16.46 -10.81 16.96
CA ASP A 139 -16.43 -9.36 17.13
C ASP A 139 -17.31 -8.70 16.06
N HIS A 140 -18.32 -7.95 16.50
CA HIS A 140 -19.32 -7.36 15.58
C HIS A 140 -18.69 -6.45 14.52
N ASP A 141 -17.84 -5.51 14.93
CA ASP A 141 -17.26 -4.53 14.02
C ASP A 141 -16.31 -5.18 12.99
N LEU A 142 -15.51 -6.14 13.43
CA LEU A 142 -14.64 -6.92 12.56
C LEU A 142 -15.44 -7.77 11.58
N CYS A 143 -16.48 -8.47 12.03
CA CYS A 143 -17.31 -9.31 11.18
C CYS A 143 -18.02 -8.50 10.09
N GLU A 144 -18.61 -7.36 10.46
CA GLU A 144 -19.29 -6.48 9.50
C GLU A 144 -18.33 -5.87 8.47
N LEU A 145 -17.14 -5.42 8.90
CA LEU A 145 -16.10 -4.98 7.98
C LEU A 145 -15.70 -6.11 7.02
N TRP A 146 -15.47 -7.31 7.55
CA TRP A 146 -14.94 -8.42 6.77
C TRP A 146 -15.92 -8.90 5.69
N LYS A 147 -17.21 -8.97 6.01
CA LYS A 147 -18.29 -9.30 5.05
C LYS A 147 -18.26 -8.41 3.80
N LEU A 148 -17.83 -7.15 3.93
CA LEU A 148 -17.77 -6.21 2.82
C LEU A 148 -16.54 -6.41 1.92
N ILE A 149 -15.42 -6.87 2.47
CA ILE A 149 -14.12 -6.82 1.79
C ILE A 149 -13.56 -8.20 1.42
N TYR A 150 -13.98 -9.29 2.07
CA TYR A 150 -13.27 -10.58 2.00
C TYR A 150 -13.17 -11.18 0.59
N LYS A 151 -14.07 -10.81 -0.33
CA LYS A 151 -14.03 -11.27 -1.73
C LYS A 151 -13.03 -10.51 -2.61
N ASP A 152 -12.54 -9.36 -2.16
CA ASP A 152 -11.61 -8.50 -2.89
C ASP A 152 -10.25 -8.48 -2.17
N GLU A 153 -9.30 -9.23 -2.72
CA GLU A 153 -7.92 -9.30 -2.19
C GLU A 153 -7.26 -7.91 -2.07
N ALA A 154 -7.51 -7.02 -3.04
CA ALA A 154 -6.95 -5.68 -3.02
C ALA A 154 -7.58 -4.82 -1.91
N ALA A 155 -8.88 -5.00 -1.63
CA ALA A 155 -9.54 -4.36 -0.50
C ALA A 155 -8.98 -4.86 0.85
N VAL A 156 -8.78 -6.17 1.00
CA VAL A 156 -8.17 -6.77 2.20
C VAL A 156 -6.77 -6.22 2.43
N LYS A 157 -5.91 -6.25 1.40
CA LYS A 157 -4.55 -5.68 1.45
C LYS A 157 -4.56 -4.20 1.85
N ARG A 158 -5.51 -3.42 1.32
CA ARG A 158 -5.63 -1.99 1.64
C ARG A 158 -6.00 -1.77 3.11
N ILE A 159 -6.92 -2.56 3.65
CA ILE A 159 -7.31 -2.48 5.06
C ILE A 159 -6.13 -2.86 5.97
N PHE A 160 -5.39 -3.92 5.64
CA PHE A 160 -4.19 -4.29 6.40
C PHE A 160 -3.13 -3.20 6.36
N ALA A 161 -2.86 -2.62 5.18
CA ALA A 161 -1.92 -1.51 5.05
C ALA A 161 -2.37 -0.29 5.89
N GLN A 162 -3.66 0.03 5.90
CA GLN A 162 -4.22 1.09 6.75
C GLN A 162 -4.03 0.80 8.25
N TRP A 163 -4.03 -0.47 8.64
CA TRP A 163 -3.78 -0.89 10.03
C TRP A 163 -2.30 -0.99 10.40
N GLY A 164 -1.40 -0.77 9.44
CA GLY A 164 0.04 -0.85 9.59
C GLY A 164 0.63 -2.23 9.29
N LEU A 165 -0.16 -3.18 8.77
CA LEU A 165 0.26 -4.53 8.43
C LEU A 165 0.46 -4.66 6.91
N SER A 166 1.69 -4.89 6.47
CA SER A 166 2.00 -5.00 5.04
C SER A 166 3.17 -5.93 4.76
N PRO A 167 3.19 -6.61 3.60
CA PRO A 167 4.39 -7.29 3.16
C PRO A 167 5.49 -6.26 2.86
N ASP A 168 6.74 -6.66 3.04
CA ASP A 168 7.84 -5.93 2.43
C ASP A 168 7.74 -5.97 0.89
N GLN A 169 8.51 -5.10 0.23
CA GLN A 169 8.59 -5.06 -1.23
C GLN A 169 9.99 -5.44 -1.74
N CYS A 170 10.75 -6.16 -0.93
CA CYS A 170 12.12 -6.54 -1.25
C CYS A 170 12.11 -7.70 -2.25
N THR A 171 12.81 -7.55 -3.37
CA THR A 171 13.04 -8.63 -4.34
C THR A 171 14.37 -9.33 -4.12
N SER A 172 15.32 -8.63 -3.51
CA SER A 172 16.60 -9.15 -3.04
C SER A 172 16.87 -8.69 -1.61
N PHE A 173 17.62 -9.50 -0.88
CA PHE A 173 17.94 -9.26 0.52
C PHE A 173 19.44 -9.47 0.75
N TYR A 174 20.10 -8.46 1.32
CA TYR A 174 21.45 -8.58 1.83
C TYR A 174 21.43 -8.65 3.36
N ALA A 175 21.97 -9.74 3.91
CA ALA A 175 21.88 -10.04 5.33
C ALA A 175 22.88 -9.19 6.15
N PHE A 176 22.39 -8.08 6.69
CA PHE A 176 23.07 -7.35 7.77
C PHE A 176 22.65 -7.91 9.12
N LYS A 177 23.55 -7.90 10.12
CA LYS A 177 23.29 -8.41 11.48
C LYS A 177 21.92 -8.03 12.05
N MET A 178 21.53 -6.77 11.87
CA MET A 178 20.27 -6.19 12.37
C MET A 178 18.99 -6.64 11.64
N HIS A 179 19.11 -7.40 10.55
CA HIS A 179 17.99 -7.83 9.70
C HIS A 179 17.99 -9.34 9.45
N THR A 180 18.90 -10.09 10.07
CA THR A 180 18.99 -11.55 9.92
C THR A 180 17.76 -12.29 10.46
N ASP A 181 16.95 -11.65 11.27
CA ASP A 181 15.70 -12.17 11.82
C ASP A 181 14.49 -11.99 10.89
N MET A 182 14.58 -11.15 9.86
CA MET A 182 13.48 -10.84 8.94
C MET A 182 13.17 -11.99 7.96
N TYR A 183 14.18 -12.81 7.64
CA TYR A 183 14.08 -13.86 6.64
C TYR A 183 14.64 -15.19 7.16
N GLN A 184 14.20 -16.27 6.53
CA GLN A 184 14.75 -17.61 6.66
C GLN A 184 14.99 -18.22 5.28
N THR A 185 15.88 -19.19 5.19
CA THR A 185 16.11 -19.94 3.95
C THR A 185 14.95 -20.91 3.66
N GLU A 186 14.89 -21.47 2.45
CA GLU A 186 13.85 -22.43 2.02
C GLU A 186 13.72 -23.65 2.96
N ASP A 187 14.82 -24.10 3.55
CA ASP A 187 14.88 -25.21 4.52
C ASP A 187 14.55 -24.78 5.96
N GLY A 188 14.20 -23.51 6.17
CA GLY A 188 13.88 -22.93 7.47
C GLY A 188 15.10 -22.53 8.31
N ALA A 189 16.32 -22.63 7.77
CA ALA A 189 17.52 -22.18 8.47
C ALA A 189 17.62 -20.64 8.54
N SER A 190 18.41 -20.15 9.49
CA SER A 190 18.69 -18.72 9.60
C SER A 190 19.59 -18.24 8.46
N VAL A 191 19.32 -17.05 7.95
CA VAL A 191 20.21 -16.37 6.98
C VAL A 191 21.56 -16.03 7.61
N LYS A 192 22.63 -16.13 6.82
CA LYS A 192 24.00 -15.85 7.27
C LYS A 192 24.36 -14.41 6.98
N GLU A 193 24.94 -13.73 7.97
CA GLU A 193 25.45 -12.36 7.82
C GLU A 193 26.45 -12.28 6.64
N GLY A 194 26.31 -11.22 5.82
CA GLY A 194 27.09 -11.02 4.60
C GLY A 194 26.58 -11.79 3.38
N GLY A 195 25.57 -12.65 3.54
CA GLY A 195 24.92 -13.34 2.43
C GLY A 195 24.02 -12.42 1.59
N SER A 196 24.00 -12.67 0.28
CA SER A 196 23.07 -12.04 -0.66
C SER A 196 22.08 -13.10 -1.16
N TYR A 197 20.79 -12.82 -1.02
CA TYR A 197 19.72 -13.76 -1.31
C TYR A 197 18.65 -13.13 -2.21
N ASN A 198 17.93 -13.99 -2.94
CA ASN A 198 16.71 -13.61 -3.64
C ASN A 198 15.51 -13.85 -2.74
N VAL A 199 14.60 -12.88 -2.68
CA VAL A 199 13.36 -13.01 -1.90
C VAL A 199 12.36 -13.83 -2.69
N MET A 200 11.92 -14.94 -2.11
CA MET A 200 10.87 -15.80 -2.67
C MET A 200 9.50 -15.46 -2.11
N SER A 201 9.45 -15.20 -0.80
CA SER A 201 8.26 -14.73 -0.10
C SER A 201 8.64 -13.52 0.74
N PRO A 202 7.92 -12.39 0.64
CA PRO A 202 8.20 -11.22 1.46
C PRO A 202 7.94 -11.52 2.93
N CYS A 203 8.65 -10.82 3.83
CA CYS A 203 8.26 -10.79 5.23
C CYS A 203 7.04 -9.89 5.42
N TRP A 204 6.26 -10.13 6.48
CA TRP A 204 5.16 -9.23 6.87
C TRP A 204 5.55 -8.42 8.09
N ILE A 205 5.36 -7.12 7.95
CA ILE A 205 5.76 -6.13 8.95
C ILE A 205 4.50 -5.48 9.52
N LEU A 206 4.43 -5.40 10.85
CA LEU A 206 3.49 -4.55 11.56
C LEU A 206 4.20 -3.27 11.99
N THR A 207 3.63 -2.14 11.61
CA THR A 207 4.08 -0.81 12.02
C THR A 207 3.08 -0.26 13.04
N THR A 208 3.57 0.02 14.25
CA THR A 208 2.78 0.61 15.33
C THR A 208 3.38 1.94 15.75
N HIS A 209 2.54 2.89 16.14
CA HIS A 209 3.01 4.15 16.69
C HIS A 209 3.20 4.00 18.20
N ASP A 210 4.45 4.08 18.65
CA ASP A 210 4.77 4.06 20.07
C ASP A 210 4.46 5.44 20.66
N LYS A 211 3.55 5.45 21.64
CA LYS A 211 3.10 6.68 22.30
C LYS A 211 4.16 7.28 23.23
N ASP A 212 5.06 6.47 23.75
CA ASP A 212 6.07 6.91 24.72
C ASP A 212 7.28 7.52 24.00
N SER A 213 7.71 6.92 22.89
CA SER A 213 8.82 7.44 22.07
C SER A 213 8.39 8.39 20.95
N GLY A 214 7.09 8.43 20.62
CA GLY A 214 6.54 9.21 19.49
C GLY A 214 7.03 8.71 18.13
N LYS A 215 7.56 7.48 18.04
CA LYS A 215 8.14 6.90 16.84
C LYS A 215 7.36 5.69 16.38
N ASP A 216 7.46 5.42 15.08
CA ASP A 216 6.93 4.18 14.52
C ASP A 216 7.88 3.02 14.81
N VAL A 217 7.35 1.98 15.43
CA VAL A 217 8.03 0.73 15.73
C VAL A 217 7.57 -0.32 14.72
N LYS A 218 8.53 -0.94 14.04
CA LYS A 218 8.30 -2.03 13.09
C LYS A 218 8.63 -3.36 13.76
N SER A 219 7.73 -4.32 13.64
CA SER A 219 7.94 -5.70 14.07
C SER A 219 7.66 -6.67 12.92
N VAL A 220 8.48 -7.71 12.79
CA VAL A 220 8.25 -8.80 11.84
C VAL A 220 7.21 -9.73 12.45
N ILE A 221 6.07 -9.90 11.77
CA ILE A 221 4.99 -10.79 12.19
C ILE A 221 5.08 -12.14 11.47
N LEU A 222 5.52 -12.13 10.20
CA LEU A 222 5.82 -13.34 9.45
C LEU A 222 7.19 -13.18 8.77
N LYS A 223 8.11 -14.11 8.99
CA LYS A 223 9.40 -14.09 8.30
C LYS A 223 9.22 -14.33 6.81
N GLY A 224 10.01 -13.64 6.00
CA GLY A 224 10.11 -13.92 4.57
C GLY A 224 10.94 -15.18 4.31
N VAL A 225 10.87 -15.67 3.08
CA VAL A 225 11.65 -16.82 2.61
C VAL A 225 12.61 -16.38 1.51
N VAL A 226 13.86 -16.81 1.61
CA VAL A 226 14.92 -16.44 0.66
C VAL A 226 15.70 -17.66 0.16
N LYS A 227 16.39 -17.48 -0.98
CA LYS A 227 17.30 -18.47 -1.58
C LYS A 227 18.61 -17.86 -2.07
#